data_AF-A0AAE6YRU2-F1
#
_entry.id   AF-A0AAE6YRU2-F1
#
_cell.length_a   1.000
_cell.length_b   1.000
_cell.length_c   1.000
_cell.angle_alpha   90.00
_cell.angle_beta   90.00
_cell.angle_gamma   90.00
#
_symmetry.space_group_name_H-M   'P 1'
#
loop_
_entity.id
_entity.type
_entity.pdbx_description
1 polymer ?
#
loop_
_entity_poly.entity_id
_entity_poly.type
_entity_poly.pdbx_seq_one_letter_code
_entity_poly.pdbx_strand_id
1 'polypeptide(L)'
;MAHLVDLTQKPYCLDAQAITWVESTIASMNLDEKIGQLFVNMGSSRTEEYLTQVLKDYKIAAVRYNKGKADEIWEQNHILQTKSKIPLLIAANTEAGGDGAVTDGTKIGDEIKIAATNDPKYAYEMGRIAGIEAAAVGCNVSFAPIVDLTRNWRNPIIANRNWGSNVDQVITLSKEYMKGIMEQGIMPFAKHFPGDGIDERDHHLSFASNPMTKEEWITTFGRIYGELVDAGLPGIMAGHIHLPKVEKEMHPERDWDDMLPASLNKTLLDELLRGELGYNGVIVTDASHMVAMTASMPRRLMLPTAVEAGCDLFLFFNAPEEDLQWMKEGYEAGILTEERLHDALRRTLGLKARLGLHLFEGRREEIMLPKEEALSLINTKESQAIADEVADKAITLVKDKQKDILPVTPDRYKRILIVNVEGHKGGFGAMIAGQKKRASNVVKDLLQARGHDVTVWESTEERIMQLPENERAAAIANVYAQKQPISNLTDHYDLILNLVDVNSGGTVQRIVWPAAKGTPDQPFYVHEIPTIVVSVQHAFALADMPQVGTYINAYDGKDNTMKYLVEKLAGESTFTGVSPVDAFCGLIDTHLWREY
;
A
#
# COMPACT_ATOMS: atom_id res chain seq x y z
N MET A 1 28.15 10.51 -11.21
CA MET A 1 27.05 9.82 -11.93
C MET A 1 27.20 10.09 -13.41
N ALA A 2 26.55 9.32 -14.28
CA ALA A 2 26.50 9.63 -15.71
C ALA A 2 25.35 10.59 -16.07
N HIS A 3 24.24 10.57 -15.32
CA HIS A 3 23.01 11.28 -15.69
C HIS A 3 22.61 12.36 -14.66
N LEU A 4 23.04 13.60 -14.90
CA LEU A 4 22.68 14.77 -14.07
C LEU A 4 21.29 15.32 -14.43
N VAL A 5 20.67 16.06 -13.50
CA VAL A 5 19.34 16.63 -13.68
C VAL A 5 19.30 17.77 -14.70
N ASP A 6 18.28 17.74 -15.56
CA ASP A 6 17.86 18.90 -16.35
C ASP A 6 16.53 19.44 -15.80
N LEU A 7 16.60 20.58 -15.11
CA LEU A 7 15.44 21.23 -14.49
C LEU A 7 14.47 21.86 -15.51
N THR A 8 14.87 21.99 -16.78
CA THR A 8 14.01 22.50 -17.85
C THR A 8 13.10 21.42 -18.45
N GLN A 9 13.44 20.15 -18.24
CA GLN A 9 12.71 19.00 -18.78
C GLN A 9 11.67 18.47 -17.80
N LYS A 10 10.77 17.61 -18.29
CA LYS A 10 9.88 16.83 -17.44
C LYS A 10 10.71 16.06 -16.39
N PRO A 11 10.21 15.91 -15.15
CA PRO A 11 8.91 16.36 -14.64
C PRO A 11 8.90 17.81 -14.11
N TYR A 12 10.03 18.51 -14.14
CA TYR A 12 10.23 19.82 -13.52
C TYR A 12 9.68 20.97 -14.36
N CYS A 13 10.08 21.06 -15.63
CA CYS A 13 9.66 22.14 -16.53
C CYS A 13 9.80 23.55 -15.92
N LEU A 14 10.90 23.82 -15.21
CA LEU A 14 11.11 25.10 -14.53
C LEU A 14 11.53 26.21 -15.50
N ASP A 15 11.11 27.43 -15.18
CA ASP A 15 11.62 28.64 -15.83
C ASP A 15 12.98 29.08 -15.24
N ALA A 16 13.57 30.11 -15.86
CA ALA A 16 14.88 30.63 -15.45
C ALA A 16 14.88 31.22 -14.03
N GLN A 17 13.76 31.77 -13.56
CA GLN A 17 13.66 32.36 -12.23
C GLN A 17 13.66 31.28 -11.15
N ALA A 18 12.85 30.23 -11.36
CA ALA A 18 12.82 29.06 -10.49
C ALA A 18 14.18 28.34 -10.45
N ILE A 19 14.86 28.18 -11.59
CA ILE A 19 16.21 27.61 -11.63
C ILE A 19 17.21 28.48 -10.87
N THR A 20 17.14 29.81 -11.03
CA THR A 20 18.00 30.75 -10.28
C THR A 20 17.78 30.64 -8.77
N TRP A 21 16.52 30.44 -8.35
CA TRP A 21 16.22 30.19 -6.94
C TRP A 21 16.86 28.88 -6.44
N VAL A 22 16.80 27.80 -7.22
CA VAL A 22 17.45 26.52 -6.87
C VAL A 22 18.95 26.70 -6.67
N GLU A 23 19.65 27.25 -7.67
CA GLU A 23 21.11 27.37 -7.63
C GLU A 23 21.57 28.35 -6.54
N SER A 24 20.87 29.47 -6.35
CA SER A 24 21.22 30.44 -5.29
C SER A 24 20.95 29.90 -3.89
N THR A 25 19.88 29.11 -3.73
CA THR A 25 19.59 28.41 -2.47
C THR A 25 20.70 27.43 -2.12
N ILE A 26 21.14 26.59 -3.07
CA ILE A 26 22.25 25.64 -2.84
C ILE A 26 23.56 26.37 -2.52
N ALA A 27 23.89 27.42 -3.26
CA ALA A 27 25.11 28.19 -3.04
C ALA A 27 25.16 28.88 -1.66
N SER A 28 23.99 29.15 -1.07
CA SER A 28 23.88 29.74 0.28
C SER A 28 23.98 28.72 1.42
N MET A 29 23.93 27.42 1.12
CA MET A 29 23.98 26.36 2.12
C MET A 29 25.40 26.08 2.59
N ASN A 30 25.56 25.91 3.90
CA ASN A 30 26.73 25.21 4.42
C ASN A 30 26.57 23.67 4.25
N LEU A 31 27.63 22.92 4.52
CA LEU A 31 27.62 21.47 4.35
C LEU A 31 26.55 20.77 5.21
N ASP A 32 26.32 21.20 6.45
CA ASP A 32 25.32 20.57 7.32
C ASP A 32 23.89 20.80 6.78
N GLU A 33 23.62 21.95 6.16
CA GLU A 33 22.36 22.23 5.47
C GLU A 33 22.21 21.37 4.21
N LYS A 34 23.27 21.22 3.41
CA LYS A 34 23.29 20.34 2.24
C LYS A 34 22.98 18.89 2.64
N ILE A 35 23.64 18.38 3.68
CA ILE A 35 23.43 17.01 4.18
C ILE A 35 22.02 16.85 4.76
N GLY A 36 21.52 17.81 5.53
CA GLY A 36 20.15 17.79 6.05
C GLY A 36 19.08 17.71 4.95
N GLN A 37 19.31 18.39 3.83
CA GLN A 37 18.43 18.35 2.66
C GLN A 37 18.43 17.02 1.88
N LEU A 38 19.15 15.99 2.35
CA LEU A 38 19.04 14.63 1.83
C LEU A 38 18.03 13.78 2.59
N PHE A 39 17.50 14.24 3.73
CA PHE A 39 16.72 13.38 4.63
C PHE A 39 15.23 13.69 4.65
N VAL A 40 14.46 12.60 4.79
CA VAL A 40 13.04 12.62 5.13
C VAL A 40 12.86 12.18 6.59
N ASN A 41 12.29 13.03 7.44
CA ASN A 41 12.03 12.69 8.85
C ASN A 41 10.69 11.93 9.01
N MET A 42 10.61 11.00 9.96
CA MET A 42 9.40 10.23 10.28
C MET A 42 8.37 10.99 11.15
N GLY A 43 8.78 12.09 11.81
CA GLY A 43 7.92 12.90 12.69
C GLY A 43 7.38 12.10 13.89
N SER A 44 8.21 11.91 14.92
CA SER A 44 7.86 11.09 16.10
C SER A 44 6.93 11.79 17.12
N SER A 45 6.80 13.11 17.04
CA SER A 45 5.91 13.93 17.87
C SER A 45 5.33 15.09 17.04
N ARG A 46 4.26 15.71 17.55
CA ARG A 46 3.60 16.88 16.94
C ARG A 46 3.69 18.15 17.79
N THR A 47 4.43 18.12 18.91
CA THR A 47 4.61 19.32 19.74
C THR A 47 5.45 20.37 19.00
N GLU A 48 5.12 21.66 19.15
CA GLU A 48 5.85 22.72 18.44
C GLU A 48 7.35 22.70 18.82
N GLU A 49 7.69 22.38 20.07
CA GLU A 49 9.08 22.27 20.52
C GLU A 49 9.84 21.18 19.75
N TYR A 50 9.22 20.01 19.56
CA TYR A 50 9.86 18.93 18.81
C TYR A 50 10.02 19.31 17.34
N LEU A 51 8.95 19.84 16.71
CA LEU A 51 8.95 20.19 15.29
C LEU A 51 9.99 21.27 14.99
N THR A 52 10.05 22.32 15.82
CA THR A 52 11.03 23.41 15.65
C THR A 52 12.46 22.95 15.93
N GLN A 53 12.68 22.06 16.89
CA GLN A 53 14.00 21.47 17.16
C GLN A 53 14.49 20.63 15.97
N VAL A 54 13.62 19.78 15.39
CA VAL A 54 13.94 18.97 14.20
C VAL A 54 14.37 19.87 13.03
N LEU A 55 13.66 20.96 12.78
CA LEU A 55 13.99 21.91 11.71
C LEU A 55 15.36 22.57 11.94
N LYS A 56 15.63 22.99 13.17
CA LYS A 56 16.86 23.68 13.56
C LYS A 56 18.08 22.76 13.53
N ASP A 57 17.94 21.55 14.05
CA ASP A 57 19.06 20.64 14.26
C ASP A 57 19.38 19.81 13.04
N TYR A 58 18.36 19.37 12.30
CA TYR A 58 18.56 18.40 11.22
C TYR A 58 18.38 19.02 9.83
N LYS A 59 17.78 20.22 9.71
CA LYS A 59 17.66 20.98 8.45
C LYS A 59 17.09 20.12 7.32
N ILE A 60 16.10 19.30 7.66
CA ILE A 60 15.54 18.25 6.80
C ILE A 60 14.97 18.79 5.48
N ALA A 61 15.03 18.00 4.41
CA ALA A 61 14.36 18.35 3.17
C ALA A 61 12.87 18.07 3.21
N ALA A 62 12.49 16.99 3.89
CA ALA A 62 11.15 16.46 3.86
C ALA A 62 10.73 15.82 5.19
N VAL A 63 9.42 15.63 5.36
CA VAL A 63 8.83 14.83 6.43
C VAL A 63 7.80 13.87 5.85
N ARG A 64 7.66 12.69 6.43
CA ARG A 64 6.47 11.85 6.36
C ARG A 64 6.06 11.57 7.79
N TYR A 65 4.85 11.96 8.16
CA TYR A 65 4.39 11.93 9.54
C TYR A 65 3.54 10.68 9.85
N ASN A 66 3.38 10.35 11.13
CA ASN A 66 2.43 9.31 11.56
C ASN A 66 0.99 9.74 11.30
N LYS A 67 0.07 8.82 11.01
CA LYS A 67 -1.34 9.18 10.81
C LYS A 67 -1.92 9.89 12.04
N GLY A 68 -2.74 10.90 11.83
CA GLY A 68 -3.44 11.69 12.85
C GLY A 68 -4.70 12.30 12.26
N LYS A 69 -5.52 12.94 13.08
CA LYS A 69 -6.72 13.65 12.58
C LYS A 69 -6.33 14.89 11.78
N ALA A 70 -7.17 15.32 10.86
CA ALA A 70 -6.86 16.43 9.97
C ALA A 70 -6.54 17.74 10.71
N ASP A 71 -7.19 18.02 11.84
CA ASP A 71 -6.95 19.20 12.67
C ASP A 71 -5.54 19.23 13.29
N GLU A 72 -5.05 18.07 13.75
CA GLU A 72 -3.70 17.87 14.28
C GLU A 72 -2.64 17.93 13.19
N ILE A 73 -2.90 17.30 12.03
CA ILE A 73 -1.96 17.27 10.91
C ILE A 73 -1.83 18.65 10.27
N TRP A 74 -2.93 19.40 10.11
CA TRP A 74 -2.89 20.77 9.63
C TRP A 74 -1.99 21.62 10.53
N GLU A 75 -2.13 21.52 11.86
CA GLU A 75 -1.32 22.30 12.82
C GLU A 75 0.18 21.96 12.70
N GLN A 76 0.50 20.67 12.69
CA GLN A 76 1.86 20.18 12.53
C GLN A 76 2.49 20.70 11.23
N ASN A 77 1.78 20.59 10.12
CA ASN A 77 2.30 20.99 8.80
C ASN A 77 2.40 22.50 8.66
N HIS A 78 1.49 23.26 9.29
CA HIS A 78 1.57 24.71 9.37
C HIS A 78 2.84 25.17 10.12
N ILE A 79 3.13 24.58 11.27
CA ILE A 79 4.38 24.85 12.01
C ILE A 79 5.59 24.49 11.14
N LEU A 80 5.58 23.31 10.52
CA LEU A 80 6.69 22.84 9.70
C LEU A 80 6.98 23.78 8.52
N GLN A 81 5.95 24.22 7.79
CA GLN A 81 6.15 25.14 6.66
C GLN A 81 6.59 26.54 7.12
N THR A 82 5.95 27.10 8.14
CA THR A 82 6.19 28.49 8.58
C THR A 82 7.50 28.67 9.34
N LYS A 83 8.00 27.63 10.01
CA LYS A 83 9.24 27.69 10.79
C LYS A 83 10.47 27.17 10.03
N SER A 84 10.26 26.53 8.87
CA SER A 84 11.36 26.04 8.04
C SER A 84 12.08 27.19 7.31
N LYS A 85 13.42 27.15 7.28
CA LYS A 85 14.23 28.08 6.46
C LYS A 85 13.95 27.88 4.96
N ILE A 86 13.89 26.62 4.55
CA ILE A 86 13.57 26.18 3.20
C ILE A 86 12.30 25.34 3.29
N PRO A 87 11.29 25.59 2.43
CA PRO A 87 10.03 24.86 2.46
C PRO A 87 10.23 23.37 2.44
N LEU A 88 9.38 22.66 3.17
CA LEU A 88 9.48 21.21 3.24
C LEU A 88 8.64 20.54 2.16
N LEU A 89 9.16 19.41 1.68
CA LEU A 89 8.30 18.39 1.10
C LEU A 89 7.59 17.67 2.26
N ILE A 90 6.28 17.61 2.23
CA ILE A 90 5.45 16.98 3.25
C ILE A 90 4.72 15.83 2.57
N ALA A 91 5.16 14.61 2.90
CA ALA A 91 4.73 13.38 2.26
C ALA A 91 3.68 12.62 3.09
N ALA A 92 2.72 12.02 2.39
CA ALA A 92 1.73 11.09 2.93
C ALA A 92 1.65 9.79 2.10
N ASN A 93 1.06 8.73 2.66
CA ASN A 93 0.87 7.46 1.95
C ASN A 93 -0.58 7.35 1.44
N THR A 94 -0.95 8.11 0.40
CA THR A 94 -2.34 8.16 -0.12
C THR A 94 -2.66 7.02 -1.09
N GLU A 95 -2.41 5.78 -0.67
CA GLU A 95 -2.56 4.56 -1.48
C GLU A 95 -4.04 4.19 -1.77
N ALA A 96 -4.97 4.60 -0.90
CA ALA A 96 -6.38 4.19 -0.97
C ALA A 96 -7.37 5.37 -0.92
N GLY A 97 -6.87 6.61 -1.02
CA GLY A 97 -7.64 7.84 -0.83
C GLY A 97 -6.99 8.79 0.18
N GLY A 98 -7.79 9.73 0.69
CA GLY A 98 -7.36 10.73 1.67
C GLY A 98 -7.11 10.17 3.07
N ASP A 99 -7.59 8.95 3.36
CA ASP A 99 -7.30 8.22 4.62
C ASP A 99 -5.80 7.90 4.80
N GLY A 100 -5.02 8.04 3.73
CA GLY A 100 -3.56 7.99 3.76
C GLY A 100 -2.88 9.23 4.33
N ALA A 101 -3.52 10.40 4.20
CA ALA A 101 -3.03 11.68 4.72
C ALA A 101 -3.50 11.92 6.15
N VAL A 102 -4.75 11.59 6.47
CA VAL A 102 -5.39 11.85 7.77
C VAL A 102 -6.32 10.70 8.17
N THR A 103 -6.53 10.45 9.47
CA THR A 103 -7.30 9.28 9.95
C THR A 103 -8.81 9.42 9.76
N ASP A 104 -9.30 10.65 9.61
CA ASP A 104 -10.68 11.03 9.36
C ASP A 104 -10.96 11.36 7.89
N GLY A 105 -10.01 11.06 7.00
CA GLY A 105 -10.14 11.21 5.55
C GLY A 105 -10.91 10.07 4.89
N THR A 106 -11.30 10.25 3.64
CA THR A 106 -12.04 9.23 2.88
C THR A 106 -11.12 8.13 2.37
N LYS A 107 -11.43 6.87 2.72
CA LYS A 107 -10.90 5.68 2.04
C LYS A 107 -11.81 5.32 0.87
N ILE A 108 -11.29 5.42 -0.35
CA ILE A 108 -12.00 5.06 -1.60
C ILE A 108 -11.94 3.55 -1.83
N GLY A 109 -10.75 2.96 -1.71
CA GLY A 109 -10.52 1.53 -1.88
C GLY A 109 -9.04 1.24 -2.09
N ASP A 110 -8.59 0.06 -1.69
CA ASP A 110 -7.21 -0.36 -2.02
C ASP A 110 -7.12 -0.59 -3.56
N GLU A 111 -5.93 -0.42 -4.15
CA GLU A 111 -5.75 -0.40 -5.61
C GLU A 111 -6.37 -1.61 -6.33
N ILE A 112 -6.32 -2.81 -5.73
CA ILE A 112 -6.92 -4.01 -6.32
C ILE A 112 -8.44 -3.91 -6.40
N LYS A 113 -9.08 -3.26 -5.41
CA LYS A 113 -10.52 -3.00 -5.40
C LYS A 113 -10.90 -2.01 -6.49
N ILE A 114 -10.10 -0.95 -6.64
CA ILE A 114 -10.29 0.03 -7.71
C ILE A 114 -10.16 -0.64 -9.07
N ALA A 115 -9.12 -1.45 -9.29
CA ALA A 115 -8.93 -2.18 -10.52
C ALA A 115 -10.08 -3.17 -10.81
N ALA A 116 -10.68 -3.76 -9.77
CA ALA A 116 -11.81 -4.66 -9.92
C ALA A 116 -13.08 -3.98 -10.44
N THR A 117 -13.21 -2.64 -10.31
CA THR A 117 -14.29 -1.89 -10.96
C THR A 117 -14.20 -1.92 -12.49
N ASN A 118 -13.00 -2.20 -13.03
CA ASN A 118 -12.69 -2.16 -14.46
C ASN A 118 -13.03 -0.82 -15.14
N ASP A 119 -13.03 0.28 -14.38
CA ASP A 119 -13.26 1.63 -14.87
C ASP A 119 -12.13 2.58 -14.40
N PRO A 120 -11.27 3.05 -15.31
CA PRO A 120 -10.17 3.96 -14.98
C PRO A 120 -10.60 5.27 -14.31
N LYS A 121 -11.87 5.68 -14.46
CA LYS A 121 -12.45 6.81 -13.73
C LYS A 121 -12.15 6.73 -12.24
N TYR A 122 -12.28 5.55 -11.63
CA TYR A 122 -12.13 5.41 -10.18
C TYR A 122 -10.67 5.52 -9.71
N ALA A 123 -9.69 5.24 -10.58
CA ALA A 123 -8.29 5.51 -10.27
C ALA A 123 -8.02 7.03 -10.30
N TYR A 124 -8.57 7.75 -11.28
CA TYR A 124 -8.53 9.21 -11.32
C TYR A 124 -9.18 9.85 -10.10
N GLU A 125 -10.40 9.41 -9.76
CA GLU A 125 -11.11 9.95 -8.59
C GLU A 125 -10.40 9.63 -7.27
N MET A 126 -9.81 8.43 -7.14
CA MET A 126 -8.97 8.12 -5.98
C MET A 126 -7.77 9.07 -5.87
N GLY A 127 -7.07 9.35 -6.97
CA GLY A 127 -5.98 10.31 -7.01
C GLY A 127 -6.45 11.74 -6.69
N ARG A 128 -7.56 12.19 -7.27
CA ARG A 128 -8.13 13.52 -7.07
C ARG A 128 -8.57 13.74 -5.62
N ILE A 129 -9.31 12.81 -5.02
CA ILE A 129 -9.79 12.91 -3.64
C ILE A 129 -8.61 12.83 -2.66
N ALA A 130 -7.66 11.91 -2.90
CA ALA A 130 -6.42 11.87 -2.15
C ALA A 130 -5.68 13.21 -2.21
N GLY A 131 -5.59 13.81 -3.39
CA GLY A 131 -4.95 15.10 -3.62
C GLY A 131 -5.64 16.24 -2.87
N ILE A 132 -6.97 16.33 -2.93
CA ILE A 132 -7.76 17.36 -2.24
C ILE A 132 -7.53 17.28 -0.73
N GLU A 133 -7.70 16.10 -0.14
CA GLU A 133 -7.60 15.94 1.32
C GLU A 133 -6.17 16.09 1.83
N ALA A 134 -5.18 15.61 1.07
CA ALA A 134 -3.77 15.77 1.42
C ALA A 134 -3.31 17.23 1.30
N ALA A 135 -3.69 17.94 0.22
CA ALA A 135 -3.36 19.34 0.01
C ALA A 135 -4.01 20.24 1.07
N ALA A 136 -5.25 19.93 1.49
CA ALA A 136 -5.95 20.66 2.53
C ALA A 136 -5.15 20.75 3.84
N VAL A 137 -4.44 19.67 4.22
CA VAL A 137 -3.58 19.65 5.41
C VAL A 137 -2.12 19.99 5.13
N GLY A 138 -1.80 20.54 3.96
CA GLY A 138 -0.46 21.02 3.61
C GLY A 138 0.53 19.94 3.16
N CYS A 139 0.06 18.74 2.82
CA CYS A 139 0.89 17.78 2.10
C CYS A 139 1.15 18.27 0.68
N ASN A 140 2.27 17.89 0.10
CA ASN A 140 2.64 18.24 -1.28
C ASN A 140 3.37 17.10 -2.02
N VAL A 141 3.59 15.97 -1.34
CA VAL A 141 4.15 14.74 -1.91
C VAL A 141 3.27 13.56 -1.49
N SER A 142 3.14 12.57 -2.38
CA SER A 142 2.52 11.29 -2.03
C SER A 142 3.43 10.12 -2.38
N PHE A 143 3.58 9.16 -1.47
CA PHE A 143 4.24 7.88 -1.73
C PHE A 143 3.25 6.86 -2.28
N ALA A 144 2.65 7.20 -3.41
CA ALA A 144 1.70 6.43 -4.22
C ALA A 144 1.73 6.99 -5.67
N PRO A 145 1.29 6.23 -6.69
CA PRO A 145 0.66 4.91 -6.61
C PRO A 145 1.68 3.77 -6.43
N ILE A 146 1.18 2.61 -6.01
CA ILE A 146 1.91 1.36 -6.12
C ILE A 146 1.76 0.87 -7.57
N VAL A 147 2.86 0.43 -8.16
CA VAL A 147 2.92 0.03 -9.58
C VAL A 147 3.52 -1.36 -9.74
N ASP A 148 3.57 -2.10 -8.64
CA ASP A 148 4.00 -3.49 -8.57
C ASP A 148 3.00 -4.43 -9.29
N LEU A 149 3.43 -5.66 -9.61
CA LEU A 149 2.60 -6.63 -10.32
C LEU A 149 2.33 -7.87 -9.46
N THR A 150 1.07 -8.28 -9.34
CA THR A 150 0.74 -9.55 -8.69
C THR A 150 1.05 -10.72 -9.62
N ARG A 151 2.28 -11.24 -9.59
CA ARG A 151 2.67 -12.47 -10.29
C ARG A 151 2.73 -13.67 -9.37
N ASN A 152 2.97 -13.45 -8.08
CA ASN A 152 2.96 -14.48 -7.07
C ASN A 152 1.89 -14.16 -6.02
N TRP A 153 0.80 -14.92 -6.05
CA TRP A 153 -0.31 -14.77 -5.11
C TRP A 153 0.09 -15.07 -3.65
N ARG A 154 1.27 -15.67 -3.41
CA ARG A 154 1.83 -15.88 -2.07
C ARG A 154 2.61 -14.68 -1.53
N ASN A 155 2.86 -13.65 -2.34
CA ASN A 155 3.50 -12.43 -1.86
C ASN A 155 2.64 -11.79 -0.76
N PRO A 156 3.19 -11.60 0.46
CA PRO A 156 2.38 -11.22 1.63
C PRO A 156 2.19 -9.71 1.79
N ILE A 157 2.86 -8.89 0.98
CA ILE A 157 2.93 -7.43 1.17
C ILE A 157 2.23 -6.65 0.05
N ILE A 158 2.13 -7.23 -1.16
CA ILE A 158 1.53 -6.59 -2.34
C ILE A 158 0.14 -7.11 -2.70
N ALA A 159 -0.26 -8.30 -2.25
CA ALA A 159 -1.45 -9.02 -2.74
C ALA A 159 -2.79 -8.25 -2.73
N ASN A 160 -2.94 -7.23 -1.87
CA ASN A 160 -4.11 -6.34 -1.84
C ASN A 160 -3.79 -4.87 -2.19
N ARG A 161 -2.53 -4.53 -2.47
CA ARG A 161 -2.00 -3.17 -2.56
C ARG A 161 -1.58 -2.76 -3.97
N ASN A 162 -1.89 -3.53 -5.01
CA ASN A 162 -1.61 -3.15 -6.39
C ASN A 162 -2.84 -3.24 -7.31
N TRP A 163 -2.71 -2.68 -8.50
CA TRP A 163 -3.73 -2.71 -9.55
C TRP A 163 -4.02 -4.09 -10.14
N GLY A 164 -3.17 -5.09 -9.93
CA GLY A 164 -3.37 -6.44 -10.47
C GLY A 164 -2.14 -7.06 -11.11
N SER A 165 -2.36 -7.94 -12.09
CA SER A 165 -1.28 -8.70 -12.77
C SER A 165 -1.03 -8.30 -14.22
N ASN A 166 -1.89 -7.44 -14.79
CA ASN A 166 -1.82 -7.00 -16.18
C ASN A 166 -1.07 -5.66 -16.33
N VAL A 167 -0.06 -5.64 -17.20
CA VAL A 167 0.81 -4.47 -17.42
C VAL A 167 0.04 -3.27 -17.97
N ASP A 168 -0.83 -3.46 -18.96
CA ASP A 168 -1.60 -2.35 -19.57
C ASP A 168 -2.60 -1.74 -18.58
N GLN A 169 -3.24 -2.57 -17.77
CA GLN A 169 -4.14 -2.13 -16.71
C GLN A 169 -3.39 -1.31 -15.66
N VAL A 170 -2.23 -1.79 -15.18
CA VAL A 170 -1.39 -1.06 -14.22
C VAL A 170 -0.96 0.29 -14.78
N ILE A 171 -0.51 0.36 -16.04
CA ILE A 171 -0.15 1.61 -16.71
C ILE A 171 -1.34 2.57 -16.75
N THR A 172 -2.49 2.07 -17.19
CA THR A 172 -3.70 2.89 -17.37
C THR A 172 -4.16 3.49 -16.04
N LEU A 173 -4.31 2.64 -15.01
CA LEU A 173 -4.81 3.07 -13.71
C LEU A 173 -3.80 3.98 -12.98
N SER A 174 -2.51 3.68 -13.08
CA SER A 174 -1.45 4.53 -12.49
C SER A 174 -1.41 5.91 -13.13
N LYS A 175 -1.57 6.02 -14.46
CA LYS A 175 -1.64 7.32 -15.16
C LYS A 175 -2.87 8.13 -14.76
N GLU A 176 -4.03 7.49 -14.61
CA GLU A 176 -5.24 8.16 -14.14
C GLU A 176 -5.11 8.64 -12.69
N TYR A 177 -4.56 7.81 -11.79
CA TYR A 177 -4.25 8.23 -10.41
C TYR A 177 -3.30 9.42 -10.40
N MET A 178 -2.19 9.34 -11.14
CA MET A 178 -1.20 10.42 -11.24
C MET A 178 -1.85 11.72 -11.72
N LYS A 179 -2.70 11.65 -12.75
CA LYS A 179 -3.42 12.81 -13.26
C LYS A 179 -4.29 13.44 -12.17
N GLY A 180 -5.12 12.64 -11.49
CA GLY A 180 -6.02 13.14 -10.45
C GLY A 180 -5.28 13.82 -9.30
N ILE A 181 -4.20 13.20 -8.80
CA ILE A 181 -3.45 13.74 -7.66
C ILE A 181 -2.58 14.95 -8.02
N MET A 182 -2.00 14.98 -9.23
CA MET A 182 -1.16 16.09 -9.70
C MET A 182 -1.97 17.35 -10.01
N GLU A 183 -3.23 17.22 -10.43
CA GLU A 183 -4.13 18.37 -10.61
C GLU A 183 -4.41 19.10 -9.29
N GLN A 184 -4.21 18.45 -8.14
CA GLN A 184 -4.34 19.05 -6.81
C GLN A 184 -3.01 19.56 -6.24
N GLY A 185 -1.95 19.62 -7.07
CA GLY A 185 -0.64 20.14 -6.65
C GLY A 185 0.16 19.19 -5.77
N ILE A 186 -0.17 17.89 -5.74
CA ILE A 186 0.58 16.86 -5.03
C ILE A 186 1.47 16.09 -6.01
N MET A 187 2.74 15.87 -5.65
CA MET A 187 3.69 15.13 -6.49
C MET A 187 3.71 13.63 -6.11
N PRO A 188 3.22 12.71 -6.97
CA PRO A 188 3.22 11.28 -6.69
C PRO A 188 4.59 10.62 -6.88
N PHE A 189 4.89 9.64 -6.04
CA PHE A 189 6.09 8.82 -6.07
C PHE A 189 5.68 7.36 -6.30
N ALA A 190 5.93 6.85 -7.51
CA ALA A 190 5.58 5.48 -7.85
C ALA A 190 6.51 4.48 -7.13
N LYS A 191 5.98 3.34 -6.72
CA LYS A 191 6.73 2.35 -5.92
C LYS A 191 6.32 0.89 -6.20
N HIS A 192 7.17 -0.10 -5.95
CA HIS A 192 8.51 -0.01 -5.33
C HIS A 192 9.58 -0.42 -6.36
N PHE A 193 10.36 0.53 -6.88
CA PHE A 193 11.34 0.22 -7.93
C PHE A 193 12.40 -0.76 -7.39
N PRO A 194 12.71 -1.86 -8.11
CA PRO A 194 12.45 -2.15 -9.52
C PRO A 194 11.21 -3.01 -9.78
N GLY A 195 10.37 -3.27 -8.77
CA GLY A 195 9.11 -4.00 -8.89
C GLY A 195 9.03 -5.19 -7.92
N ASP A 196 8.03 -5.16 -7.04
CA ASP A 196 7.65 -6.23 -6.12
C ASP A 196 6.49 -7.09 -6.70
N GLY A 197 6.02 -8.07 -5.93
CA GLY A 197 4.92 -8.98 -6.27
C GLY A 197 5.35 -10.25 -7.01
N ILE A 198 6.66 -10.51 -7.10
CA ILE A 198 7.25 -11.73 -7.69
C ILE A 198 7.74 -12.70 -6.60
N ASP A 199 8.57 -12.21 -5.67
CA ASP A 199 9.05 -13.01 -4.54
C ASP A 199 7.89 -13.28 -3.57
N GLU A 200 7.97 -14.38 -2.81
CA GLU A 200 7.02 -14.67 -1.72
C GLU A 200 7.47 -14.10 -0.37
N ARG A 201 8.61 -13.41 -0.36
CA ARG A 201 9.18 -12.77 0.84
C ARG A 201 8.90 -11.28 0.87
N ASP A 202 8.73 -10.77 2.08
CA ASP A 202 8.59 -9.34 2.37
C ASP A 202 9.97 -8.70 2.58
N HIS A 203 10.30 -7.67 1.80
CA HIS A 203 11.54 -6.89 1.96
C HIS A 203 11.67 -6.13 3.29
N HIS A 204 10.58 -5.99 4.08
CA HIS A 204 10.67 -5.54 5.46
C HIS A 204 11.45 -6.52 6.35
N LEU A 205 11.39 -7.82 6.04
CA LEU A 205 11.81 -8.91 6.93
C LEU A 205 12.94 -9.79 6.37
N SER A 206 13.21 -9.74 5.06
CA SER A 206 14.24 -10.54 4.40
C SER A 206 14.68 -9.89 3.09
N PHE A 207 15.72 -10.39 2.43
CA PHE A 207 15.96 -10.03 1.03
C PHE A 207 14.82 -10.54 0.15
N ALA A 208 14.28 -9.67 -0.68
CA ALA A 208 13.38 -10.01 -1.78
C ALA A 208 14.11 -9.79 -3.11
N SER A 209 13.85 -10.67 -4.08
CA SER A 209 14.47 -10.62 -5.41
C SER A 209 13.42 -10.69 -6.50
N ASN A 210 13.59 -9.86 -7.51
CA ASN A 210 12.90 -9.98 -8.78
C ASN A 210 13.82 -10.76 -9.75
N PRO A 211 13.52 -12.04 -10.06
CA PRO A 211 14.40 -12.91 -10.82
C PRO A 211 14.25 -12.78 -12.34
N MET A 212 13.56 -11.75 -12.84
CA MET A 212 13.36 -11.55 -14.27
C MET A 212 14.68 -11.26 -14.98
N THR A 213 14.81 -11.77 -16.21
CA THR A 213 15.83 -11.33 -17.17
C THR A 213 15.59 -9.87 -17.56
N LYS A 214 16.57 -9.21 -18.20
CA LYS A 214 16.40 -7.82 -18.62
C LYS A 214 15.27 -7.65 -19.63
N GLU A 215 15.12 -8.57 -20.58
CA GLU A 215 14.03 -8.57 -21.55
C GLU A 215 12.65 -8.68 -20.88
N GLU A 216 12.48 -9.65 -19.98
CA GLU A 216 11.23 -9.82 -19.21
C GLU A 216 10.92 -8.58 -18.36
N TRP A 217 11.93 -8.01 -17.70
CA TRP A 217 11.75 -6.83 -16.87
C TRP A 217 11.38 -5.61 -17.71
N ILE A 218 12.10 -5.33 -18.81
CA ILE A 218 11.85 -4.20 -19.71
C ILE A 218 10.44 -4.27 -20.31
N THR A 219 9.98 -5.46 -20.71
CA THR A 219 8.65 -5.63 -21.29
C THR A 219 7.51 -5.60 -20.27
N THR A 220 7.82 -5.64 -18.97
CA THR A 220 6.85 -5.57 -17.86
C THR A 220 7.05 -4.34 -16.99
N PHE A 221 7.82 -4.42 -15.91
CA PHE A 221 8.07 -3.32 -14.97
C PHE A 221 8.77 -2.14 -15.63
N GLY A 222 9.76 -2.38 -16.49
CA GLY A 222 10.45 -1.33 -17.23
C GLY A 222 9.50 -0.53 -18.13
N ARG A 223 8.55 -1.21 -18.79
CA ARG A 223 7.48 -0.55 -19.55
C ARG A 223 6.55 0.26 -18.65
N ILE A 224 6.16 -0.29 -17.49
CA ILE A 224 5.33 0.46 -16.51
C ILE A 224 6.04 1.74 -16.09
N TYR A 225 7.28 1.64 -15.60
CA TYR A 225 8.04 2.81 -15.19
C TYR A 225 8.25 3.79 -16.35
N GLY A 226 8.70 3.32 -17.52
CA GLY A 226 8.94 4.15 -18.70
C GLY A 226 7.70 4.95 -19.12
N GLU A 227 6.53 4.32 -19.17
CA GLU A 227 5.27 4.97 -19.53
C GLU A 227 4.84 6.03 -18.49
N LEU A 228 5.17 5.84 -17.21
CA LEU A 228 4.93 6.85 -16.18
C LEU A 228 5.96 7.98 -16.23
N VAL A 229 7.22 7.68 -16.56
CA VAL A 229 8.26 8.69 -16.84
C VAL A 229 7.82 9.59 -18.00
N ASP A 230 7.34 9.02 -19.10
CA ASP A 230 6.82 9.78 -20.25
C ASP A 230 5.62 10.67 -19.89
N ALA A 231 4.78 10.18 -18.98
CA ALA A 231 3.66 10.93 -18.39
C ALA A 231 4.09 12.02 -17.40
N GLY A 232 5.38 12.12 -17.07
CA GLY A 232 5.93 13.16 -16.20
C GLY A 232 5.91 12.80 -14.72
N LEU A 233 6.12 11.53 -14.37
CA LEU A 233 6.26 11.07 -12.98
C LEU A 233 7.34 11.88 -12.22
N PRO A 234 6.99 12.59 -11.13
CA PRO A 234 7.93 13.44 -10.42
C PRO A 234 8.86 12.69 -9.46
N GLY A 235 8.40 11.55 -8.94
CA GLY A 235 9.11 10.78 -7.93
C GLY A 235 9.04 9.26 -8.15
N ILE A 236 10.07 8.56 -7.70
CA ILE A 236 10.10 7.09 -7.59
C ILE A 236 10.64 6.75 -6.21
N MET A 237 9.99 5.78 -5.54
CA MET A 237 10.55 5.14 -4.36
C MET A 237 11.31 3.88 -4.76
N ALA A 238 12.60 3.85 -4.47
CA ALA A 238 13.46 2.70 -4.66
C ALA A 238 13.28 1.72 -3.49
N GLY A 239 12.63 0.60 -3.76
CA GLY A 239 12.46 -0.49 -2.82
C GLY A 239 13.77 -1.21 -2.54
N HIS A 240 13.80 -1.95 -1.43
CA HIS A 240 14.94 -2.78 -1.06
C HIS A 240 14.88 -4.16 -1.74
N ILE A 241 14.78 -4.16 -3.07
CA ILE A 241 14.53 -5.35 -3.89
C ILE A 241 15.70 -5.52 -4.86
N HIS A 242 16.22 -6.75 -4.97
CA HIS A 242 17.29 -7.08 -5.89
C HIS A 242 16.74 -7.35 -7.30
N LEU A 243 17.51 -7.00 -8.33
CA LEU A 243 17.20 -7.34 -9.73
C LEU A 243 18.42 -8.04 -10.37
N PRO A 244 18.81 -9.21 -9.84
CA PRO A 244 20.18 -9.70 -9.96
C PRO A 244 20.51 -10.17 -11.38
N LYS A 245 19.56 -10.73 -12.14
CA LYS A 245 19.83 -11.12 -13.54
C LYS A 245 20.05 -9.92 -14.46
N VAL A 246 19.33 -8.82 -14.24
CA VAL A 246 19.52 -7.58 -15.02
C VAL A 246 20.89 -6.98 -14.72
N GLU A 247 21.26 -6.93 -13.44
CA GLU A 247 22.60 -6.47 -13.07
C GLU A 247 23.69 -7.37 -13.65
N LYS A 248 23.55 -8.70 -13.59
CA LYS A 248 24.51 -9.64 -14.18
C LYS A 248 24.62 -9.51 -15.70
N GLU A 249 23.53 -9.17 -16.37
CA GLU A 249 23.53 -8.95 -17.82
C GLU A 249 24.25 -7.64 -18.20
N MET A 250 24.07 -6.57 -17.40
CA MET A 250 24.72 -5.28 -17.60
C MET A 250 26.20 -5.27 -17.18
N HIS A 251 26.54 -6.03 -16.14
CA HIS A 251 27.89 -6.15 -15.56
C HIS A 251 28.25 -7.63 -15.34
N PRO A 252 28.58 -8.38 -16.41
CA PRO A 252 28.86 -9.82 -16.34
C PRO A 252 30.03 -10.20 -15.43
N GLU A 253 30.92 -9.26 -15.12
CA GLU A 253 32.07 -9.42 -14.25
C GLU A 253 31.76 -9.40 -12.76
N ARG A 254 30.59 -8.88 -12.32
CA ARG A 254 30.22 -8.82 -10.89
C ARG A 254 29.73 -10.15 -10.35
N ASP A 255 30.13 -10.52 -9.14
CA ASP A 255 29.63 -11.72 -8.48
C ASP A 255 28.26 -11.47 -7.82
N TRP A 256 27.50 -12.53 -7.56
CA TRP A 256 26.18 -12.41 -6.93
C TRP A 256 26.23 -11.74 -5.55
N ASP A 257 27.33 -11.93 -4.82
CA ASP A 257 27.53 -11.36 -3.48
C ASP A 257 27.78 -9.84 -3.52
N ASP A 258 28.11 -9.28 -4.69
CA ASP A 258 28.29 -7.84 -4.88
C ASP A 258 26.99 -7.10 -5.24
N MET A 259 25.92 -7.85 -5.54
CA MET A 259 24.66 -7.28 -6.01
C MET A 259 23.83 -6.74 -4.86
N LEU A 260 23.56 -5.44 -4.91
CA LEU A 260 22.81 -4.73 -3.88
C LEU A 260 21.34 -4.54 -4.28
N PRO A 261 20.42 -4.33 -3.31
CA PRO A 261 19.04 -3.97 -3.63
C PRO A 261 18.98 -2.61 -4.32
N ALA A 262 17.92 -2.34 -5.09
CA ALA A 262 17.80 -1.15 -5.92
C ALA A 262 18.11 0.17 -5.18
N SER A 263 17.66 0.33 -3.94
CA SER A 263 17.95 1.51 -3.10
C SER A 263 19.44 1.79 -2.84
N LEU A 264 20.33 0.84 -3.11
CA LEU A 264 21.79 0.93 -2.92
C LEU A 264 22.57 0.66 -4.22
N ASN A 265 21.88 0.47 -5.34
CA ASN A 265 22.48 -0.10 -6.55
C ASN A 265 22.58 0.92 -7.68
N LYS A 266 23.81 1.38 -7.95
CA LYS A 266 24.10 2.38 -8.99
C LYS A 266 23.73 1.92 -10.40
N THR A 267 23.89 0.63 -10.69
CA THR A 267 23.52 0.09 -12.01
C THR A 267 22.00 0.16 -12.21
N LEU A 268 21.22 -0.13 -11.18
CA LEU A 268 19.76 -0.07 -11.28
C LEU A 268 19.22 1.36 -11.29
N LEU A 269 19.79 2.27 -10.48
CA LEU A 269 19.29 3.65 -10.36
C LEU A 269 19.87 4.60 -11.41
N ASP A 270 21.19 4.61 -11.65
CA ASP A 270 21.82 5.53 -12.60
C ASP A 270 21.80 4.97 -14.02
N GLU A 271 22.27 3.75 -14.24
CA GLU A 271 22.43 3.22 -15.60
C GLU A 271 21.09 2.77 -16.21
N LEU A 272 20.29 1.99 -15.48
CA LEU A 272 19.01 1.46 -15.96
C LEU A 272 17.89 2.51 -15.89
N LEU A 273 17.60 3.04 -14.69
CA LEU A 273 16.46 3.95 -14.50
C LEU A 273 16.72 5.35 -15.10
N ARG A 274 17.83 6.01 -14.78
CA ARG A 274 18.12 7.34 -15.34
C ARG A 274 18.66 7.26 -16.77
N GLY A 275 19.49 6.27 -17.09
CA GLY A 275 20.07 6.08 -18.41
C GLY A 275 19.09 5.50 -19.42
N GLU A 276 18.79 4.21 -19.31
CA GLU A 276 17.97 3.51 -20.32
C GLU A 276 16.50 3.95 -20.33
N LEU A 277 15.89 4.20 -19.17
CA LEU A 277 14.50 4.69 -19.08
C LEU A 277 14.38 6.22 -19.08
N GLY A 278 15.48 6.96 -19.09
CA GLY A 278 15.48 8.43 -19.19
C GLY A 278 14.86 9.14 -17.97
N TYR A 279 14.82 8.51 -16.80
CA TYR A 279 14.16 9.10 -15.64
C TYR A 279 14.91 10.33 -15.10
N ASN A 280 14.26 11.49 -15.18
CA ASN A 280 14.82 12.76 -14.72
C ASN A 280 14.28 13.20 -13.35
N GLY A 281 13.32 12.51 -12.73
CA GLY A 281 12.72 12.93 -11.47
C GLY A 281 13.56 12.64 -10.22
N VAL A 282 12.91 12.77 -9.06
CA VAL A 282 13.47 12.51 -7.72
C VAL A 282 13.40 11.03 -7.40
N ILE A 283 14.44 10.48 -6.79
CA ILE A 283 14.45 9.11 -6.23
C ILE A 283 14.53 9.20 -4.70
N VAL A 284 13.62 8.53 -4.00
CA VAL A 284 13.69 8.37 -2.53
C VAL A 284 13.91 6.91 -2.21
N THR A 285 14.70 6.58 -1.18
CA THR A 285 14.73 5.20 -0.68
C THR A 285 13.37 4.81 -0.10
N ASP A 286 13.06 3.52 -0.04
CA ASP A 286 12.09 3.02 0.94
C ASP A 286 12.65 3.14 2.38
N ALA A 287 11.87 2.76 3.39
CA ALA A 287 12.18 3.02 4.79
C ALA A 287 13.50 2.34 5.23
N SER A 288 14.47 3.15 5.66
CA SER A 288 15.85 2.69 5.87
C SER A 288 16.08 1.70 7.02
N HIS A 289 15.03 1.36 7.78
CA HIS A 289 15.07 0.38 8.88
C HIS A 289 14.74 -1.05 8.43
N MET A 290 14.30 -1.23 7.19
CA MET A 290 13.90 -2.52 6.67
C MET A 290 15.08 -3.48 6.55
N VAL A 291 14.84 -4.77 6.80
CA VAL A 291 15.91 -5.79 6.87
C VAL A 291 16.65 -5.90 5.54
N ALA A 292 15.96 -5.80 4.39
CA ALA A 292 16.63 -5.91 3.10
C ALA A 292 17.67 -4.81 2.83
N MET A 293 17.51 -3.62 3.43
CA MET A 293 18.54 -2.57 3.33
C MET A 293 19.61 -2.76 4.39
N THR A 294 19.19 -2.89 5.66
CA THR A 294 20.09 -2.92 6.83
C THR A 294 20.99 -4.16 6.87
N ALA A 295 20.57 -5.27 6.25
CA ALA A 295 21.38 -6.48 6.12
C ALA A 295 22.39 -6.42 4.95
N SER A 296 22.35 -5.40 4.10
CA SER A 296 23.22 -5.30 2.91
C SER A 296 24.61 -4.76 3.23
N MET A 297 24.73 -3.82 4.18
CA MET A 297 26.03 -3.24 4.58
C MET A 297 25.93 -2.44 5.89
N PRO A 298 27.07 -2.12 6.55
CA PRO A 298 27.07 -1.27 7.73
C PRO A 298 26.40 0.08 7.47
N ARG A 299 25.51 0.53 8.37
CA ARG A 299 24.71 1.77 8.20
C ARG A 299 25.54 3.01 7.86
N ARG A 300 26.72 3.17 8.48
CA ARG A 300 27.66 4.27 8.19
C ARG A 300 28.12 4.35 6.73
N LEU A 301 28.19 3.21 6.04
CA LEU A 301 28.51 3.13 4.61
C LEU A 301 27.23 3.20 3.76
N MET A 302 26.14 2.61 4.28
CA MET A 302 24.83 2.54 3.64
C MET A 302 24.24 3.91 3.30
N LEU A 303 24.31 4.86 4.24
CA LEU A 303 23.79 6.23 4.10
C LEU A 303 24.37 6.94 2.86
N PRO A 304 25.68 7.20 2.76
CA PRO A 304 26.27 7.85 1.59
C PRO A 304 26.19 6.98 0.34
N THR A 305 26.23 5.65 0.45
CA THR A 305 26.11 4.74 -0.70
C THR A 305 24.74 4.83 -1.37
N ALA A 306 23.64 4.93 -0.60
CA ALA A 306 22.31 5.10 -1.17
C ALA A 306 22.20 6.36 -2.02
N VAL A 307 22.79 7.46 -1.53
CA VAL A 307 22.80 8.73 -2.25
C VAL A 307 23.71 8.66 -3.47
N GLU A 308 24.93 8.13 -3.33
CA GLU A 308 25.87 7.92 -4.44
C GLU A 308 25.33 7.00 -5.53
N ALA A 309 24.54 5.98 -5.17
CA ALA A 309 23.90 5.08 -6.11
C ALA A 309 22.85 5.78 -6.99
N GLY A 310 22.21 6.84 -6.49
CA GLY A 310 21.26 7.64 -7.27
C GLY A 310 20.02 8.12 -6.50
N CYS A 311 19.83 7.75 -5.24
CA CYS A 311 18.75 8.28 -4.40
C CYS A 311 19.03 9.75 -4.04
N ASP A 312 18.04 10.61 -4.19
CA ASP A 312 18.10 12.04 -3.88
C ASP A 312 17.63 12.34 -2.44
N LEU A 313 16.78 11.45 -1.92
CA LEU A 313 16.26 11.51 -0.57
C LEU A 313 16.43 10.16 0.13
N PHE A 314 16.80 10.20 1.40
CA PHE A 314 16.96 9.07 2.29
C PHE A 314 15.80 9.03 3.29
N LEU A 315 14.98 7.99 3.20
CA LEU A 315 13.76 7.88 3.99
C LEU A 315 14.05 7.33 5.39
N PHE A 316 13.81 8.22 6.37
CA PHE A 316 13.90 8.03 7.80
C PHE A 316 15.29 7.85 8.39
N PHE A 317 15.48 8.53 9.51
CA PHE A 317 16.61 8.35 10.41
C PHE A 317 16.41 7.12 11.30
N ASN A 318 17.51 6.46 11.67
CA ASN A 318 17.55 5.58 12.83
C ASN A 318 17.84 6.39 14.09
N ALA A 319 18.94 7.14 14.07
CA ALA A 319 19.30 8.13 15.08
C ALA A 319 19.77 9.39 14.33
N PRO A 320 19.01 10.51 14.37
CA PRO A 320 19.27 11.65 13.49
C PRO A 320 20.69 12.21 13.56
N GLU A 321 21.23 12.42 14.76
CA GLU A 321 22.57 12.96 14.95
C GLU A 321 23.66 12.04 14.39
N GLU A 322 23.53 10.73 14.63
CA GLU A 322 24.46 9.71 14.16
C GLU A 322 24.42 9.59 12.63
N ASP A 323 23.21 9.52 12.05
CA ASP A 323 23.03 9.38 10.61
C ASP A 323 23.52 10.61 9.83
N LEU A 324 23.28 11.83 10.34
CA LEU A 324 23.79 13.05 9.75
C LEU A 324 25.32 13.09 9.79
N GLN A 325 25.91 12.71 10.93
CA GLN A 325 27.36 12.65 11.10
C GLN A 325 27.98 11.62 10.14
N TRP A 326 27.42 10.42 10.02
CA TRP A 326 27.93 9.39 9.12
C TRP A 326 27.74 9.72 7.64
N MET A 327 26.65 10.41 7.26
CA MET A 327 26.50 10.91 5.90
C MET A 327 27.60 11.92 5.56
N LYS A 328 27.91 12.83 6.51
CA LYS A 328 28.98 13.82 6.36
C LYS A 328 30.36 13.17 6.28
N GLU A 329 30.66 12.21 7.14
CA GLU A 329 31.91 11.42 7.09
C GLU A 329 32.04 10.66 5.77
N GLY A 330 30.93 10.10 5.26
CA GLY A 330 30.89 9.46 3.95
C GLY A 330 31.20 10.39 2.79
N TYR A 331 30.68 11.62 2.85
CA TYR A 331 31.03 12.69 1.91
C TYR A 331 32.51 13.08 2.01
N GLU A 332 33.02 13.33 3.23
CA GLU A 332 34.42 13.70 3.47
C GLU A 332 35.40 12.59 3.06
N ALA A 333 34.99 11.33 3.19
CA ALA A 333 35.75 10.16 2.74
C ALA A 333 35.63 9.88 1.22
N GLY A 334 34.81 10.63 0.49
CA GLY A 334 34.61 10.48 -0.95
C GLY A 334 33.70 9.31 -1.36
N ILE A 335 32.95 8.71 -0.42
CA ILE A 335 31.90 7.73 -0.75
C ILE A 335 30.74 8.44 -1.47
N LEU A 336 30.34 9.61 -0.95
CA LEU A 336 29.41 10.52 -1.62
C LEU A 336 30.20 11.64 -2.30
N THR A 337 30.08 11.77 -3.61
CA THR A 337 30.80 12.80 -4.38
C THR A 337 30.11 14.17 -4.29
N GLU A 338 30.87 15.28 -4.39
CA GLU A 338 30.27 16.65 -4.43
C GLU A 338 29.34 16.82 -5.63
N GLU A 339 29.69 16.27 -6.80
CA GLU A 339 28.83 16.29 -7.98
C GLU A 339 27.48 15.63 -7.69
N ARG A 340 27.50 14.45 -7.05
CA ARG A 340 26.27 13.75 -6.71
C ARG A 340 25.47 14.49 -5.64
N LEU A 341 26.12 14.98 -4.59
CA LEU A 341 25.46 15.78 -3.55
C LEU A 341 24.75 16.98 -4.18
N HIS A 342 25.44 17.69 -5.07
CA HIS A 342 24.88 18.84 -5.78
C HIS A 342 23.69 18.44 -6.67
N ASP A 343 23.79 17.34 -7.41
CA ASP A 343 22.69 16.82 -8.25
C ASP A 343 21.45 16.45 -7.43
N ALA A 344 21.62 15.76 -6.29
CA ALA A 344 20.54 15.42 -5.36
C ALA A 344 19.81 16.67 -4.85
N LEU A 345 20.57 17.70 -4.47
CA LEU A 345 20.02 18.98 -4.02
C LEU A 345 19.27 19.70 -5.13
N ARG A 346 19.81 19.74 -6.36
CA ARG A 346 19.13 20.34 -7.52
C ARG A 346 17.80 19.63 -7.79
N ARG A 347 17.75 18.30 -7.71
CA ARG A 347 16.52 17.52 -7.90
C ARG A 347 15.48 17.81 -6.82
N THR A 348 15.89 17.81 -5.56
CA THR A 348 15.00 18.04 -4.41
C THR A 348 14.48 19.48 -4.36
N LEU A 349 15.35 20.48 -4.53
CA LEU A 349 14.95 21.88 -4.58
C LEU A 349 14.18 22.20 -5.87
N GLY A 350 14.53 21.56 -6.98
CA GLY A 350 13.78 21.63 -8.23
C GLY A 350 12.33 21.17 -8.05
N LEU A 351 12.10 20.10 -7.26
CA LEU A 351 10.75 19.63 -6.96
C LEU A 351 9.98 20.63 -6.08
N LYS A 352 10.65 21.24 -5.09
CA LYS A 352 10.08 22.33 -4.28
C LYS A 352 9.73 23.56 -5.13
N ALA A 353 10.56 23.87 -6.13
CA ALA A 353 10.31 24.95 -7.06
C ALA A 353 9.14 24.64 -8.00
N ARG A 354 9.04 23.39 -8.48
CA ARG A 354 7.92 22.90 -9.29
C ARG A 354 6.58 22.98 -8.54
N LEU A 355 6.60 22.73 -7.24
CA LEU A 355 5.45 22.94 -6.34
C LEU A 355 5.13 24.41 -6.06
N GLY A 356 5.92 25.36 -6.58
CA GLY A 356 5.73 26.79 -6.35
C GLY A 356 6.13 27.28 -4.95
N LEU A 357 6.71 26.42 -4.10
CA LEU A 357 7.00 26.75 -2.69
C LEU A 357 7.98 27.92 -2.54
N HIS A 358 8.85 28.12 -3.53
CA HIS A 358 9.78 29.24 -3.60
C HIS A 358 9.08 30.62 -3.72
N LEU A 359 7.84 30.68 -4.23
CA LEU A 359 7.08 31.92 -4.43
C LEU A 359 6.52 32.51 -3.12
N PHE A 360 6.60 31.75 -2.03
CA PHE A 360 6.10 32.10 -0.70
C PHE A 360 7.21 32.57 0.25
N GLU A 361 8.37 32.98 -0.26
CA GLU A 361 9.42 33.56 0.57
C GLU A 361 8.92 34.85 1.25
N GLY A 362 9.05 34.90 2.58
CA GLY A 362 8.52 35.97 3.42
C GLY A 362 7.00 35.94 3.66
N ARG A 363 6.27 34.95 3.12
CA ARG A 363 4.80 34.81 3.22
C ARG A 363 4.39 33.32 3.38
N ARG A 364 5.07 32.61 4.27
CA ARG A 364 4.93 31.14 4.43
C ARG A 364 3.55 30.73 4.94
N GLU A 365 2.89 31.62 5.66
CA GLU A 365 1.52 31.49 6.14
C GLU A 365 0.49 31.38 5.01
N GLU A 366 0.82 31.83 3.79
CA GLU A 366 -0.06 31.74 2.61
C GLU A 366 0.06 30.39 1.87
N ILE A 367 1.00 29.50 2.25
CA ILE A 367 1.20 28.20 1.59
C ILE A 367 -0.03 27.28 1.76
N MET A 368 -0.67 27.36 2.93
CA MET A 368 -1.77 26.47 3.32
C MET A 368 -3.08 27.25 3.34
N LEU A 369 -4.17 26.56 3.00
CA LEU A 369 -5.51 27.11 3.18
C LEU A 369 -5.77 27.43 4.66
N PRO A 370 -6.61 28.44 4.96
CA PRO A 370 -7.11 28.67 6.31
C PRO A 370 -7.69 27.38 6.90
N LYS A 371 -7.43 27.12 8.18
CA LYS A 371 -7.76 25.84 8.84
C LYS A 371 -9.23 25.42 8.66
N GLU A 372 -10.17 26.36 8.82
CA GLU A 372 -11.60 26.06 8.68
C GLU A 372 -11.97 25.61 7.25
N GLU A 373 -11.42 26.29 6.23
CA GLU A 373 -11.61 25.92 4.82
C GLU A 373 -10.99 24.56 4.52
N ALA A 374 -9.75 24.34 4.97
CA ALA A 374 -9.05 23.06 4.82
C ALA A 374 -9.84 21.89 5.41
N LEU A 375 -10.31 22.01 6.66
CA LEU A 375 -11.05 20.94 7.33
C LEU A 375 -12.41 20.67 6.68
N SER A 376 -13.01 21.65 5.98
CA SER A 376 -14.27 21.46 5.23
C SER A 376 -14.13 20.56 4.00
N LEU A 377 -12.91 20.35 3.51
CA LEU A 377 -12.59 19.50 2.36
C LEU A 377 -12.36 18.04 2.74
N ILE A 378 -12.26 17.73 4.04
CA ILE A 378 -11.99 16.38 4.52
C ILE A 378 -13.28 15.57 4.58
N ASN A 379 -13.25 14.38 3.97
CA ASN A 379 -14.31 13.39 4.05
C ASN A 379 -15.70 13.92 3.66
N THR A 380 -15.74 14.66 2.55
CA THR A 380 -16.97 15.27 2.03
C THR A 380 -18.00 14.21 1.60
N LYS A 381 -19.26 14.63 1.45
CA LYS A 381 -20.32 13.78 0.90
C LYS A 381 -20.03 13.31 -0.53
N GLU A 382 -19.31 14.12 -1.30
CA GLU A 382 -18.92 13.81 -2.67
C GLU A 382 -17.84 12.71 -2.68
N SER A 383 -16.82 12.84 -1.83
CA SER A 383 -15.81 11.79 -1.61
C SER A 383 -16.45 10.47 -1.16
N GLN A 384 -17.39 10.54 -0.22
CA GLN A 384 -18.13 9.36 0.27
C GLN A 384 -18.98 8.70 -0.83
N ALA A 385 -19.59 9.49 -1.71
CA ALA A 385 -20.37 8.97 -2.83
C ALA A 385 -19.49 8.17 -3.81
N ILE A 386 -18.27 8.65 -4.10
CA ILE A 386 -17.31 7.90 -4.91
C ILE A 386 -16.89 6.59 -4.21
N ALA A 387 -16.61 6.63 -2.91
CA ALA A 387 -16.29 5.42 -2.15
C ALA A 387 -17.44 4.40 -2.19
N ASP A 388 -18.69 4.86 -2.13
CA ASP A 388 -19.89 4.02 -2.24
C ASP A 388 -20.06 3.45 -3.66
N GLU A 389 -19.81 4.24 -4.71
CA GLU A 389 -19.81 3.73 -6.09
C GLU A 389 -18.78 2.60 -6.27
N VAL A 390 -17.55 2.81 -5.78
CA VAL A 390 -16.48 1.78 -5.82
C VAL A 390 -16.90 0.54 -5.05
N ALA A 391 -17.52 0.70 -3.88
CA ALA A 391 -18.00 -0.41 -3.07
C ALA A 391 -19.06 -1.26 -3.78
N ASP A 392 -19.96 -0.65 -4.56
CA ASP A 392 -20.93 -1.38 -5.39
C ASP A 392 -20.26 -2.06 -6.60
N LYS A 393 -19.43 -1.30 -7.34
CA LYS A 393 -18.89 -1.73 -8.63
C LYS A 393 -17.82 -2.80 -8.53
N ALA A 394 -17.03 -2.81 -7.46
CA ALA A 394 -15.86 -3.66 -7.34
C ALA A 394 -16.17 -5.12 -6.99
N ILE A 395 -17.33 -5.43 -6.39
CA ILE A 395 -17.60 -6.80 -5.88
C ILE A 395 -17.68 -7.79 -7.05
N THR A 396 -16.82 -8.82 -7.01
CA THR A 396 -16.61 -9.76 -8.10
C THR A 396 -17.10 -11.16 -7.71
N LEU A 397 -18.05 -11.70 -8.47
CA LEU A 397 -18.42 -13.12 -8.40
C LEU A 397 -17.39 -13.93 -9.23
N VAL A 398 -16.46 -14.60 -8.54
CA VAL A 398 -15.30 -15.25 -9.16
C VAL A 398 -15.61 -16.68 -9.62
N LYS A 399 -16.27 -17.46 -8.75
CA LYS A 399 -16.68 -18.83 -9.03
C LYS A 399 -18.16 -18.94 -8.74
N ASP A 400 -18.91 -19.44 -9.71
CA ASP A 400 -20.37 -19.68 -9.62
C ASP A 400 -20.70 -21.01 -10.30
N LYS A 401 -20.56 -22.09 -9.54
CA LYS A 401 -20.78 -23.47 -10.00
C LYS A 401 -21.86 -24.20 -9.20
N GLN A 402 -22.27 -23.67 -8.04
CA GLN A 402 -23.42 -24.21 -7.31
C GLN A 402 -24.71 -23.75 -7.97
N LYS A 403 -25.47 -24.69 -8.50
CA LYS A 403 -26.76 -24.42 -9.15
C LYS A 403 -27.70 -23.66 -8.21
N ASP A 404 -28.30 -22.61 -8.76
CA ASP A 404 -29.35 -21.82 -8.14
C ASP A 404 -29.01 -21.30 -6.74
N ILE A 405 -27.75 -21.05 -6.36
CA ILE A 405 -27.48 -20.58 -4.98
C ILE A 405 -27.94 -19.13 -4.73
N LEU A 406 -27.94 -18.29 -5.76
CA LEU A 406 -28.44 -16.91 -5.72
C LEU A 406 -29.86 -16.83 -6.31
N PRO A 407 -30.72 -15.88 -5.86
CA PRO A 407 -30.50 -14.94 -4.75
C PRO A 407 -30.65 -15.60 -3.36
N VAL A 408 -30.00 -15.02 -2.36
CA VAL A 408 -30.13 -15.34 -0.94
C VAL A 408 -31.29 -14.53 -0.35
N THR A 409 -32.45 -15.15 -0.21
CA THR A 409 -33.65 -14.54 0.37
C THR A 409 -34.20 -15.38 1.53
N PRO A 410 -34.99 -14.80 2.46
CA PRO A 410 -35.52 -15.56 3.60
C PRO A 410 -36.40 -16.75 3.20
N ASP A 411 -37.08 -16.66 2.06
CA ASP A 411 -37.92 -17.75 1.53
C ASP A 411 -37.09 -18.97 1.08
N ARG A 412 -35.81 -18.76 0.78
CA ARG A 412 -34.89 -19.80 0.30
C ARG A 412 -33.94 -20.28 1.40
N TYR A 413 -33.43 -19.34 2.20
CA TYR A 413 -32.43 -19.58 3.23
C TYR A 413 -32.80 -18.81 4.50
N LYS A 414 -33.75 -19.33 5.28
CA LYS A 414 -34.24 -18.65 6.49
C LYS A 414 -33.15 -18.56 7.56
N ARG A 415 -32.34 -19.60 7.72
CA ARG A 415 -31.34 -19.75 8.79
C ARG A 415 -29.93 -19.76 8.21
N ILE A 416 -29.13 -18.74 8.52
CA ILE A 416 -27.79 -18.55 7.96
C ILE A 416 -26.74 -18.67 9.06
N LEU A 417 -25.70 -19.47 8.81
CA LEU A 417 -24.50 -19.50 9.63
C LEU A 417 -23.40 -18.68 8.96
N ILE A 418 -22.89 -17.65 9.64
CA ILE A 418 -21.69 -16.93 9.25
C ILE A 418 -20.48 -17.55 9.96
N VAL A 419 -19.45 -17.90 9.20
CA VAL A 419 -18.18 -18.44 9.72
C VAL A 419 -17.07 -17.43 9.44
N ASN A 420 -16.36 -17.00 10.49
CA ASN A 420 -15.19 -16.15 10.34
C ASN A 420 -13.97 -17.02 10.01
N VAL A 421 -13.25 -16.64 8.95
CA VAL A 421 -12.02 -17.30 8.53
C VAL A 421 -10.89 -16.27 8.57
N GLU A 422 -9.90 -16.51 9.41
CA GLU A 422 -8.83 -15.55 9.72
C GLU A 422 -7.45 -16.12 9.34
N GLY A 423 -6.47 -15.24 9.22
CA GLY A 423 -5.08 -15.60 8.94
C GLY A 423 -4.23 -15.69 10.20
N HIS A 424 -2.91 -15.59 10.02
CA HIS A 424 -1.98 -15.52 11.14
C HIS A 424 -2.25 -14.28 12.00
N LYS A 425 -2.45 -14.50 13.30
CA LYS A 425 -2.61 -13.42 14.29
C LYS A 425 -1.23 -13.01 14.80
N GLY A 426 -0.65 -11.98 14.20
CA GLY A 426 0.67 -11.46 14.59
C GLY A 426 1.09 -10.23 13.79
N GLY A 427 2.22 -9.63 14.18
CA GLY A 427 2.78 -8.46 13.50
C GLY A 427 2.02 -7.15 13.74
N PHE A 428 2.42 -6.10 13.02
CA PHE A 428 1.84 -4.75 13.16
C PHE A 428 0.35 -4.72 12.77
N GLY A 429 -0.07 -5.58 11.83
CA GLY A 429 -1.46 -5.70 11.36
C GLY A 429 -2.43 -6.14 12.47
N ALA A 430 -2.04 -7.07 13.33
CA ALA A 430 -2.86 -7.51 14.46
C ALA A 430 -3.08 -6.41 15.52
N MET A 431 -2.10 -5.52 15.69
CA MET A 431 -2.16 -4.41 16.66
C MET A 431 -3.14 -3.30 16.22
N ILE A 432 -3.28 -3.09 14.90
CA ILE A 432 -4.22 -2.12 14.30
C ILE A 432 -5.65 -2.68 14.19
N ALA A 433 -5.79 -4.01 14.00
CA ALA A 433 -7.09 -4.66 13.81
C ALA A 433 -7.93 -4.75 15.10
N GLY A 434 -7.31 -4.67 16.28
CA GLY A 434 -7.91 -5.02 17.58
C GLY A 434 -9.13 -4.22 18.08
N GLN A 435 -9.64 -3.25 17.31
CA GLN A 435 -10.80 -2.43 17.70
C GLN A 435 -11.88 -2.27 16.61
N LYS A 436 -11.74 -2.91 15.44
CA LYS A 436 -12.73 -2.76 14.35
C LYS A 436 -13.92 -3.71 14.52
N LYS A 437 -15.12 -3.22 14.20
CA LYS A 437 -16.30 -4.08 13.99
C LYS A 437 -15.96 -5.06 12.86
N ARG A 438 -16.04 -6.37 13.14
CA ARG A 438 -15.82 -7.42 12.13
C ARG A 438 -16.85 -7.26 11.00
N ALA A 439 -16.43 -7.50 9.75
CA ALA A 439 -17.31 -7.52 8.59
C ALA A 439 -18.53 -8.45 8.79
N SER A 440 -18.32 -9.57 9.47
CA SER A 440 -19.37 -10.52 9.87
C SER A 440 -20.50 -9.91 10.69
N ASN A 441 -20.19 -8.95 11.56
CA ASN A 441 -21.21 -8.31 12.37
C ASN A 441 -22.09 -7.39 11.52
N VAL A 442 -21.48 -6.70 10.54
CA VAL A 442 -22.24 -5.85 9.61
C VAL A 442 -23.12 -6.70 8.70
N VAL A 443 -22.57 -7.78 8.12
CA VAL A 443 -23.32 -8.71 7.27
C VAL A 443 -24.46 -9.37 8.05
N LYS A 444 -24.22 -9.77 9.31
CA LYS A 444 -25.26 -10.28 10.20
C LYS A 444 -26.41 -9.29 10.35
N ASP A 445 -26.11 -8.05 10.75
CA ASP A 445 -27.12 -7.02 10.99
C ASP A 445 -27.97 -6.78 9.72
N LEU A 446 -27.32 -6.72 8.56
CA LEU A 446 -27.97 -6.49 7.25
C LEU A 446 -28.85 -7.66 6.78
N LEU A 447 -28.43 -8.89 7.03
CA LEU A 447 -29.22 -10.08 6.72
C LEU A 447 -30.41 -10.23 7.69
N GLN A 448 -30.22 -9.94 8.98
CA GLN A 448 -31.32 -9.94 9.96
C GLN A 448 -32.36 -8.87 9.63
N ALA A 449 -31.94 -7.69 9.19
CA ALA A 449 -32.85 -6.64 8.72
C ALA A 449 -33.69 -7.07 7.51
N ARG A 450 -33.20 -8.03 6.70
CA ARG A 450 -33.94 -8.65 5.59
C ARG A 450 -34.81 -9.84 6.00
N GLY A 451 -34.82 -10.21 7.28
CA GLY A 451 -35.67 -11.28 7.82
C GLY A 451 -35.01 -12.66 7.90
N HIS A 452 -33.69 -12.76 7.73
CA HIS A 452 -32.96 -13.99 8.01
C HIS A 452 -32.70 -14.19 9.51
N ASP A 453 -32.66 -15.43 9.96
CA ASP A 453 -32.19 -15.83 11.29
C ASP A 453 -30.69 -16.13 11.17
N VAL A 454 -29.84 -15.28 11.73
CA VAL A 454 -28.39 -15.33 11.48
C VAL A 454 -27.60 -15.62 12.75
N THR A 455 -26.80 -16.69 12.71
CA THR A 455 -25.83 -17.05 13.75
C THR A 455 -24.43 -16.78 13.25
N VAL A 456 -23.55 -16.25 14.10
CA VAL A 456 -22.11 -16.18 13.83
C VAL A 456 -21.46 -17.32 14.61
N TRP A 457 -20.70 -18.16 13.92
CA TRP A 457 -19.98 -19.27 14.53
C TRP A 457 -18.96 -18.77 15.54
N GLU A 458 -19.02 -19.33 16.75
CA GLU A 458 -17.98 -19.18 17.76
C GLU A 458 -16.95 -20.28 17.57
N SER A 459 -15.70 -19.90 17.35
CA SER A 459 -14.63 -20.88 17.09
C SER A 459 -14.39 -21.78 18.30
N THR A 460 -13.92 -23.00 18.04
CA THR A 460 -13.57 -23.96 19.11
C THR A 460 -12.54 -23.37 20.07
N GLU A 461 -11.59 -22.58 19.56
CA GLU A 461 -10.57 -21.90 20.36
C GLU A 461 -11.17 -20.81 21.27
N GLU A 462 -12.01 -19.92 20.72
CA GLU A 462 -12.71 -18.88 21.51
C GLU A 462 -13.52 -19.52 22.65
N ARG A 463 -14.26 -20.58 22.34
CA ARG A 463 -15.04 -21.35 23.32
C ARG A 463 -14.14 -21.95 24.41
N ILE A 464 -12.99 -22.55 24.05
CA ILE A 464 -12.04 -23.10 25.02
C ILE A 464 -11.42 -22.01 25.88
N MET A 465 -11.08 -20.85 25.30
CA MET A 465 -10.51 -19.73 26.04
C MET A 465 -11.49 -19.16 27.08
N GLN A 466 -12.80 -19.26 26.82
CA GLN A 466 -13.83 -18.88 27.79
C GLN A 466 -14.02 -19.90 28.92
N LEU A 467 -13.51 -21.13 28.80
CA LEU A 467 -13.58 -22.13 29.87
C LEU A 467 -12.67 -21.76 31.05
N PRO A 468 -13.02 -22.18 32.28
CA PRO A 468 -12.14 -22.15 33.43
C PRO A 468 -10.78 -22.79 33.12
N GLU A 469 -9.69 -22.22 33.63
CA GLU A 469 -8.32 -22.63 33.28
C GLU A 469 -8.06 -24.13 33.56
N ASN A 470 -8.65 -24.66 34.63
CA ASN A 470 -8.59 -26.07 35.03
C ASN A 470 -9.30 -27.04 34.06
N GLU A 471 -10.19 -26.53 33.19
CA GLU A 471 -10.95 -27.34 32.22
C GLU A 471 -10.35 -27.28 30.80
N ARG A 472 -9.53 -26.25 30.51
CA ARG A 472 -8.95 -26.04 29.18
C ARG A 472 -8.10 -27.22 28.71
N ALA A 473 -7.27 -27.80 29.58
CA ALA A 473 -6.41 -28.93 29.21
C ALA A 473 -7.21 -30.16 28.76
N ALA A 474 -8.31 -30.47 29.45
CA ALA A 474 -9.21 -31.56 29.08
C ALA A 474 -10.00 -31.25 27.82
N ALA A 475 -10.43 -30.00 27.63
CA ALA A 475 -11.10 -29.54 26.42
C ALA A 475 -10.17 -29.67 25.20
N ILE A 476 -8.91 -29.21 25.31
CA ILE A 476 -7.87 -29.32 24.29
C ILE A 476 -7.60 -30.78 23.91
N ALA A 477 -7.43 -31.66 24.91
CA ALA A 477 -7.19 -33.09 24.67
C ALA A 477 -8.33 -33.77 23.89
N ASN A 478 -9.56 -33.27 24.03
CA ASN A 478 -10.75 -33.81 23.37
C ASN A 478 -11.14 -33.13 22.06
N VAL A 479 -10.43 -32.07 21.62
CA VAL A 479 -10.80 -31.30 20.41
C VAL A 479 -10.95 -32.20 19.18
N TYR A 480 -10.09 -33.22 19.04
CA TYR A 480 -10.12 -34.14 17.90
C TYR A 480 -11.18 -35.26 17.98
N ALA A 481 -11.81 -35.45 19.15
CA ALA A 481 -12.79 -36.50 19.39
C ALA A 481 -14.25 -36.03 19.20
N GLN A 482 -14.49 -34.71 19.09
CA GLN A 482 -15.83 -34.13 19.00
C GLN A 482 -16.43 -34.17 17.58
N LYS A 483 -16.56 -35.36 16.99
CA LYS A 483 -17.36 -35.50 15.76
C LYS A 483 -18.83 -35.27 16.08
N GLN A 484 -19.45 -34.28 15.44
CA GLN A 484 -20.89 -34.02 15.54
C GLN A 484 -21.62 -34.68 14.36
N PRO A 485 -22.85 -35.18 14.56
CA PRO A 485 -23.72 -35.56 13.44
C PRO A 485 -23.89 -34.41 12.45
N ILE A 486 -23.84 -34.70 11.14
CA ILE A 486 -24.09 -33.70 10.08
C ILE A 486 -25.49 -33.09 10.23
N SER A 487 -26.45 -33.86 10.75
CA SER A 487 -27.80 -33.37 11.08
C SER A 487 -27.81 -32.17 12.03
N ASN A 488 -26.82 -32.03 12.91
CA ASN A 488 -26.71 -30.83 13.76
C ASN A 488 -26.48 -29.56 12.94
N LEU A 489 -25.93 -29.69 11.74
CA LEU A 489 -25.74 -28.60 10.80
C LEU A 489 -26.97 -28.45 9.90
N THR A 490 -27.38 -29.51 9.19
CA THR A 490 -28.47 -29.47 8.19
C THR A 490 -29.84 -29.18 8.80
N ASP A 491 -30.07 -29.59 10.06
CA ASP A 491 -31.34 -29.36 10.72
C ASP A 491 -31.44 -27.94 11.31
N HIS A 492 -30.36 -27.15 11.32
CA HIS A 492 -30.32 -25.82 11.94
C HIS A 492 -30.02 -24.68 10.97
N TYR A 493 -29.40 -24.96 9.82
CA TYR A 493 -28.98 -23.95 8.86
C TYR A 493 -29.35 -24.34 7.44
N ASP A 494 -29.70 -23.33 6.65
CA ASP A 494 -30.07 -23.46 5.24
C ASP A 494 -28.93 -22.99 4.31
N LEU A 495 -28.04 -22.14 4.83
CA LEU A 495 -26.89 -21.57 4.11
C LEU A 495 -25.72 -21.32 5.07
N ILE A 496 -24.50 -21.56 4.58
CA ILE A 496 -23.26 -21.16 5.25
C ILE A 496 -22.58 -20.05 4.45
N LEU A 497 -22.21 -18.96 5.13
CA LEU A 497 -21.44 -17.86 4.58
C LEU A 497 -20.08 -17.79 5.28
N ASN A 498 -19.00 -18.17 4.58
CA ASN A 498 -17.65 -18.01 5.08
C ASN A 498 -17.14 -16.62 4.70
N LEU A 499 -16.78 -15.80 5.70
CA LEU A 499 -16.15 -14.51 5.51
C LEU A 499 -14.66 -14.61 5.82
N VAL A 500 -13.83 -14.48 4.80
CA VAL A 500 -12.37 -14.57 4.88
C VAL A 500 -11.78 -13.18 5.04
N ASP A 501 -11.21 -12.89 6.22
CA ASP A 501 -10.57 -11.62 6.58
C ASP A 501 -9.09 -11.87 6.95
N VAL A 502 -8.25 -11.98 5.92
CA VAL A 502 -6.82 -12.25 6.05
C VAL A 502 -6.05 -10.99 5.62
N ASN A 503 -5.58 -10.22 6.61
CA ASN A 503 -4.83 -8.99 6.40
C ASN A 503 -3.36 -9.28 6.04
N SER A 504 -2.71 -8.30 5.39
CA SER A 504 -1.26 -8.30 5.18
C SER A 504 -0.51 -7.90 6.47
N GLY A 505 0.81 -8.08 6.50
CA GLY A 505 1.67 -7.68 7.63
C GLY A 505 2.34 -8.82 8.41
N GLY A 506 2.32 -10.03 7.86
CA GLY A 506 3.16 -11.15 8.29
C GLY A 506 4.00 -11.68 7.13
N THR A 507 4.75 -12.76 7.34
CA THR A 507 5.52 -13.43 6.28
C THR A 507 4.64 -14.19 5.28
N VAL A 508 3.36 -14.39 5.60
CA VAL A 508 2.36 -15.05 4.77
C VAL A 508 1.01 -14.35 4.91
N GLN A 509 0.24 -14.29 3.82
CA GLN A 509 -1.15 -13.84 3.80
C GLN A 509 -2.06 -15.02 3.40
N ARG A 510 -2.16 -16.01 4.30
CA ARG A 510 -2.88 -17.27 4.08
C ARG A 510 -3.86 -17.55 5.22
N ILE A 511 -4.87 -18.38 4.92
CA ILE A 511 -5.83 -18.84 5.92
C ILE A 511 -5.12 -19.72 6.95
N VAL A 512 -5.42 -19.53 8.23
CA VAL A 512 -4.98 -20.41 9.31
C VAL A 512 -6.20 -21.14 9.84
N TRP A 513 -6.24 -22.45 9.60
CA TRP A 513 -7.34 -23.27 10.06
C TRP A 513 -7.19 -23.65 11.54
N PRO A 514 -8.26 -23.58 12.33
CA PRO A 514 -8.24 -24.09 13.70
C PRO A 514 -8.08 -25.61 13.69
N ALA A 515 -7.61 -26.15 14.83
CA ALA A 515 -7.38 -27.58 15.03
C ALA A 515 -8.69 -28.37 15.16
N ALA A 516 -9.61 -28.26 14.20
CA ALA A 516 -10.96 -28.82 14.30
C ALA A 516 -11.20 -29.91 13.23
N LYS A 517 -12.07 -30.88 13.55
CA LYS A 517 -12.44 -31.99 12.65
C LYS A 517 -13.94 -32.11 12.54
N GLY A 518 -14.47 -31.77 11.37
CA GLY A 518 -15.90 -31.91 11.07
C GLY A 518 -16.79 -30.85 11.74
N THR A 519 -16.24 -29.66 12.01
CA THR A 519 -16.96 -28.47 12.49
C THR A 519 -16.99 -27.38 11.41
N PRO A 520 -17.93 -26.43 11.47
CA PRO A 520 -18.14 -25.43 10.41
C PRO A 520 -17.03 -24.41 10.22
N ASP A 521 -16.08 -24.33 11.15
CA ASP A 521 -14.87 -23.50 11.07
C ASP A 521 -13.92 -23.91 9.94
N GLN A 522 -14.13 -25.08 9.32
CA GLN A 522 -13.60 -25.42 8.02
C GLN A 522 -14.76 -25.78 7.07
N PRO A 523 -14.67 -25.48 5.77
CA PRO A 523 -15.69 -25.82 4.77
C PRO A 523 -15.66 -27.33 4.42
N PHE A 524 -15.91 -28.20 5.40
CA PHE A 524 -15.91 -29.67 5.24
C PHE A 524 -17.14 -30.21 4.49
N TYR A 525 -18.29 -29.56 4.65
CA TYR A 525 -19.60 -30.10 4.27
C TYR A 525 -20.30 -29.27 3.20
N VAL A 526 -19.53 -28.77 2.22
CA VAL A 526 -20.03 -27.89 1.14
C VAL A 526 -21.10 -28.53 0.25
N HIS A 527 -21.28 -29.85 0.31
CA HIS A 527 -22.32 -30.59 -0.40
C HIS A 527 -23.55 -30.90 0.48
N GLU A 528 -23.45 -30.78 1.81
CA GLU A 528 -24.56 -31.02 2.73
C GLU A 528 -25.40 -29.75 2.91
N ILE A 529 -24.74 -28.57 2.90
CA ILE A 529 -25.40 -27.25 2.97
C ILE A 529 -24.80 -26.33 1.91
N PRO A 530 -25.63 -25.59 1.15
CA PRO A 530 -25.17 -24.50 0.30
C PRO A 530 -24.17 -23.60 1.02
N THR A 531 -23.03 -23.34 0.38
CA THR A 531 -21.90 -22.64 1.01
C THR A 531 -21.34 -21.60 0.06
N ILE A 532 -21.38 -20.33 0.49
CA ILE A 532 -20.75 -19.20 -0.20
C ILE A 532 -19.49 -18.81 0.58
N VAL A 533 -18.40 -18.54 -0.14
CA VAL A 533 -17.19 -17.96 0.42
C VAL A 533 -17.02 -16.54 -0.10
N VAL A 534 -16.79 -15.59 0.80
CA VAL A 534 -16.48 -14.20 0.44
C VAL A 534 -15.14 -13.81 1.06
N SER A 535 -14.18 -13.41 0.24
CA SER A 535 -12.96 -12.76 0.73
C SER A 535 -13.16 -11.26 0.83
N VAL A 536 -12.86 -10.70 1.99
CA VAL A 536 -13.00 -9.27 2.30
C VAL A 536 -11.66 -8.56 2.42
N GLN A 537 -10.57 -9.14 1.91
CA GLN A 537 -9.24 -8.52 1.85
C GLN A 537 -8.55 -8.88 0.51
N HIS A 538 -7.61 -9.83 0.52
CA HIS A 538 -6.92 -10.28 -0.69
C HIS A 538 -7.80 -11.19 -1.58
N ALA A 539 -7.43 -11.33 -2.85
CA ALA A 539 -8.21 -12.03 -3.87
C ALA A 539 -8.00 -13.55 -3.96
N PHE A 540 -7.20 -14.14 -3.05
CA PHE A 540 -6.57 -15.46 -3.24
C PHE A 540 -7.03 -16.55 -2.25
N ALA A 541 -8.08 -16.30 -1.48
CA ALA A 541 -8.58 -17.25 -0.47
C ALA A 541 -9.04 -18.59 -1.07
N LEU A 542 -9.40 -18.62 -2.36
CA LEU A 542 -9.81 -19.84 -3.04
C LEU A 542 -8.72 -20.92 -3.07
N ALA A 543 -7.44 -20.54 -3.01
CA ALA A 543 -6.33 -21.48 -2.92
C ALA A 543 -6.38 -22.36 -1.65
N ASP A 544 -7.01 -21.88 -0.58
CA ASP A 544 -7.20 -22.60 0.68
C ASP A 544 -8.59 -23.24 0.82
N MET A 545 -9.50 -22.95 -0.11
CA MET A 545 -10.88 -23.43 -0.10
C MET A 545 -11.34 -23.92 -1.50
N PRO A 546 -10.54 -24.71 -2.26
CA PRO A 546 -10.82 -25.04 -3.66
C PRO A 546 -12.14 -25.79 -3.87
N GLN A 547 -12.59 -26.53 -2.85
CA GLN A 547 -13.80 -27.35 -2.87
C GLN A 547 -15.10 -26.55 -2.94
N VAL A 548 -15.10 -25.24 -2.68
CA VAL A 548 -16.34 -24.45 -2.68
C VAL A 548 -16.82 -24.19 -4.11
N GLY A 549 -18.12 -24.22 -4.33
CA GLY A 549 -18.70 -23.97 -5.66
C GLY A 549 -19.03 -22.51 -5.92
N THR A 550 -19.10 -21.68 -4.87
CA THR A 550 -19.40 -20.24 -4.98
C THR A 550 -18.37 -19.41 -4.21
N TYR A 551 -17.68 -18.52 -4.91
CA TYR A 551 -16.62 -17.67 -4.35
C TYR A 551 -16.73 -16.23 -4.86
N ILE A 552 -16.67 -15.27 -3.94
CA ILE A 552 -16.80 -13.83 -4.19
C ILE A 552 -15.58 -13.11 -3.60
N ASN A 553 -15.07 -12.12 -4.32
CA ASN A 553 -14.12 -11.14 -3.80
C ASN A 553 -14.81 -9.80 -3.58
N ALA A 554 -14.79 -9.30 -2.34
CA ALA A 554 -15.28 -7.98 -1.95
C ALA A 554 -14.15 -6.95 -1.73
N TYR A 555 -12.92 -7.43 -1.60
CA TYR A 555 -11.66 -6.66 -1.50
C TYR A 555 -11.47 -5.79 -0.25
N ASP A 556 -12.54 -5.46 0.49
CA ASP A 556 -12.47 -4.94 1.85
C ASP A 556 -13.69 -5.35 2.69
N GLY A 557 -13.58 -5.21 4.02
CA GLY A 557 -14.65 -5.47 4.99
C GLY A 557 -15.40 -4.22 5.46
N LYS A 558 -15.44 -3.13 4.67
CA LYS A 558 -16.09 -1.87 5.08
C LYS A 558 -17.61 -1.97 5.06
N ASP A 559 -18.27 -1.18 5.90
CA ASP A 559 -19.73 -1.21 6.08
C ASP A 559 -20.50 -1.02 4.77
N ASN A 560 -20.07 -0.08 3.91
CA ASN A 560 -20.68 0.16 2.61
C ASN A 560 -20.47 -1.00 1.62
N THR A 561 -19.27 -1.59 1.57
CA THR A 561 -19.00 -2.79 0.78
C THR A 561 -19.87 -3.97 1.25
N MET A 562 -20.00 -4.17 2.56
CA MET A 562 -20.84 -5.24 3.11
C MET A 562 -22.33 -5.01 2.83
N LYS A 563 -22.79 -3.75 2.81
CA LYS A 563 -24.14 -3.39 2.35
C LYS A 563 -24.37 -3.87 0.92
N TYR A 564 -23.52 -3.48 -0.02
CA TYR A 564 -23.67 -3.88 -1.43
C TYR A 564 -23.47 -5.38 -1.64
N LEU A 565 -22.61 -6.03 -0.86
CA LEU A 565 -22.49 -7.49 -0.86
C LEU A 565 -23.83 -8.15 -0.55
N VAL A 566 -24.51 -7.73 0.52
CA VAL A 566 -25.81 -8.31 0.91
C VAL A 566 -26.89 -8.00 -0.13
N GLU A 567 -26.92 -6.79 -0.70
CA GLU A 567 -27.83 -6.44 -1.81
C GLU A 567 -27.62 -7.35 -3.03
N LYS A 568 -26.36 -7.61 -3.41
CA LYS A 568 -26.02 -8.50 -4.53
C LYS A 568 -26.36 -9.96 -4.22
N LEU A 569 -26.09 -10.42 -3.00
CA LEU A 569 -26.51 -11.75 -2.56
C LEU A 569 -28.03 -11.89 -2.65
N ALA A 570 -28.81 -10.88 -2.26
CA ALA A 570 -30.26 -10.86 -2.34
C ALA A 570 -30.82 -10.69 -3.77
N GLY A 571 -29.96 -10.46 -4.78
CA GLY A 571 -30.36 -10.20 -6.15
C GLY A 571 -30.96 -8.81 -6.39
N GLU A 572 -30.78 -7.88 -5.44
CA GLU A 572 -31.22 -6.48 -5.53
C GLU A 572 -30.27 -5.65 -6.42
N SER A 573 -29.01 -6.08 -6.54
CA SER A 573 -27.97 -5.51 -7.40
C SER A 573 -27.17 -6.61 -8.10
N THR A 574 -26.57 -6.30 -9.25
CA THR A 574 -25.77 -7.26 -10.03
C THR A 574 -24.29 -7.20 -9.66
N PHE A 575 -23.60 -8.34 -9.65
CA PHE A 575 -22.13 -8.36 -9.61
C PHE A 575 -21.57 -7.78 -10.91
N THR A 576 -20.76 -6.73 -10.80
CA THR A 576 -20.13 -6.06 -11.95
C THR A 576 -18.61 -6.09 -11.91
N GLY A 577 -18.02 -6.46 -10.77
CA GLY A 577 -16.58 -6.51 -10.61
C GLY A 577 -15.94 -7.53 -11.55
N VAL A 578 -14.73 -7.21 -11.99
CA VAL A 578 -13.90 -8.07 -12.84
C VAL A 578 -12.59 -8.32 -12.10
N SER A 579 -12.21 -9.58 -11.92
CA SER A 579 -10.96 -9.89 -11.22
C SER A 579 -9.74 -9.29 -11.95
N PRO A 580 -8.95 -8.41 -11.31
CA PRO A 580 -7.73 -7.85 -11.91
C PRO A 580 -6.52 -8.81 -11.80
N VAL A 581 -6.74 -9.99 -11.23
CA VAL A 581 -5.74 -11.04 -10.96
C VAL A 581 -6.34 -12.41 -11.25
N ASP A 582 -5.49 -13.42 -11.37
CA ASP A 582 -5.95 -14.82 -11.34
C ASP A 582 -6.30 -15.24 -9.91
N ALA A 583 -7.57 -15.09 -9.54
CA ALA A 583 -8.11 -15.52 -8.25
C ALA A 583 -8.15 -17.05 -8.06
N PHE A 584 -7.90 -17.83 -9.12
CA PHE A 584 -7.76 -19.29 -9.08
C PHE A 584 -6.32 -19.73 -8.78
N CYS A 585 -5.39 -18.78 -8.70
CA CYS A 585 -4.00 -18.96 -8.27
C CYS A 585 -3.18 -19.94 -9.14
N GLY A 586 -3.60 -20.17 -10.39
CA GLY A 586 -3.03 -21.17 -11.29
C GLY A 586 -3.24 -22.63 -10.85
N LEU A 587 -4.12 -22.88 -9.88
CA LEU A 587 -4.37 -24.20 -9.32
C LEU A 587 -5.56 -24.86 -10.03
N ILE A 588 -5.41 -26.09 -10.53
CA ILE A 588 -6.48 -26.74 -11.30
C ILE A 588 -7.71 -27.09 -10.47
N ASP A 589 -7.52 -27.39 -9.18
CA ASP A 589 -8.56 -27.82 -8.25
C ASP A 589 -9.50 -26.69 -7.85
N THR A 590 -9.04 -25.43 -7.87
CA THR A 590 -9.87 -24.26 -7.58
C THR A 590 -10.97 -24.03 -8.63
N HIS A 591 -10.83 -24.60 -9.84
CA HIS A 591 -11.87 -24.57 -10.87
C HIS A 591 -12.94 -25.66 -10.73
N LEU A 592 -12.68 -26.69 -9.92
CA LEU A 592 -13.54 -27.87 -9.84
C LEU A 592 -14.74 -27.63 -8.92
N TRP A 593 -15.91 -28.12 -9.32
CA TRP A 593 -17.08 -28.28 -8.47
C TRP A 593 -17.79 -29.56 -8.90
N ARG A 594 -18.29 -30.33 -7.93
CA ARG A 594 -19.01 -31.57 -8.20
C ARG A 594 -20.48 -31.37 -7.86
N GLU A 595 -21.34 -31.49 -8.86
CA GLU A 595 -22.77 -31.59 -8.63
C GLU A 595 -23.10 -33.04 -8.25
N TYR A 596 -23.77 -33.22 -7.12
CA TYR A 596 -24.24 -34.51 -6.61
C TYR A 596 -25.75 -34.48 -6.44
#